data_AF-A0A2H9VME3-F1
#
_entry.id   AF-A0A2H9VME3-F1
#
_cell.length_a   1.000
_cell.length_b   1.000
_cell.length_c   1.000
_cell.angle_alpha   90.00
_cell.angle_beta   90.00
_cell.angle_gamma   90.00
#
_symmetry.space_group_name_H-M   'P 1'
#
loop_
_entity.id
_entity.type
_entity.pdbx_description
1 polymer ?
#
loop_
_entity_poly.entity_id
_entity_poly.type
_entity_poly.pdbx_seq_one_letter_code
_entity_poly.pdbx_strand_id
1 'polypeptide(L)' 'MKTIVIPGDPHTLTAVMVNQTEEFHDHEVVQLQSSDGLHTVEKTIFRVVDGGEDQWELQFE' A
#
# COMPACT_ATOMS: atom_id res chain seq x y z
N MET A 1 -12.87 -1.27 2.15
CA MET A 1 -11.73 -1.21 1.22
C MET A 1 -10.87 -0.04 1.63
N LYS A 2 -9.62 -0.28 2.01
CA LYS A 2 -8.70 0.77 2.52
C LYS A 2 -8.06 1.52 1.37
N THR A 3 -7.84 2.82 1.55
CA THR A 3 -7.14 3.67 0.57
C THR A 3 -5.83 4.15 1.16
N ILE A 4 -4.74 3.91 0.44
CA ILE A 4 -3.39 4.33 0.82
C ILE A 4 -2.93 5.40 -0.17
N VAL A 5 -2.55 6.57 0.35
CA VAL A 5 -2.03 7.67 -0.46
C VAL A 5 -0.52 7.54 -0.55
N ILE A 6 0.02 7.48 -1.77
CA ILE A 6 1.44 7.32 -2.02
C ILE A 6 2.00 8.48 -2.86
N PRO A 7 3.30 8.82 -2.72
CA PRO A 7 3.96 9.70 -3.66
C PRO A 7 4.23 8.96 -5.00
N GLY A 8 3.95 9.61 -6.13
CA GLY A 8 4.25 9.08 -7.47
C GLY A 8 3.15 8.20 -8.08
N ASP A 9 3.49 7.41 -9.10
CA ASP A 9 2.53 6.59 -9.85
C ASP A 9 2.29 5.23 -9.16
N PRO A 10 1.05 4.90 -8.74
CA PRO A 10 0.76 3.64 -8.07
C PRO A 10 0.77 2.42 -8.99
N HIS A 11 0.75 2.59 -10.32
CA HIS A 11 0.76 1.46 -11.26
C HIS A 11 2.09 0.71 -11.26
N THR A 12 3.19 1.43 -11.09
CA THR A 12 4.56 0.88 -11.11
C THR A 12 5.06 0.45 -9.73
N LEU A 13 4.26 0.67 -8.69
CA LEU A 13 4.68 0.44 -7.31
C LEU A 13 4.56 -1.05 -6.93
N THR A 14 5.64 -1.59 -6.37
CA THR A 14 5.72 -2.99 -5.90
C THR A 14 5.73 -3.10 -4.38
N ALA A 15 6.00 -2.02 -3.65
CA ALA A 15 5.97 -2.01 -2.19
C ALA A 15 5.67 -0.60 -1.65
N VAL A 16 4.97 -0.52 -0.52
CA VAL A 16 4.69 0.74 0.21
C VAL A 16 4.87 0.56 1.71
N MET A 17 5.45 1.57 2.36
CA MET A 17 5.49 1.67 3.82
C MET A 17 4.24 2.38 4.33
N VAL A 18 3.54 1.78 5.29
CA VAL A 18 2.37 2.36 5.95
C VAL A 18 2.53 2.27 7.45
N ASN A 19 1.95 3.19 8.21
CA ASN A 19 2.02 3.14 9.67
C ASN A 19 1.23 1.93 10.20
N GLN A 20 1.67 1.33 11.32
CA GLN A 20 0.96 0.26 12.01
C GLN A 20 -0.30 0.74 12.76
N THR A 21 -1.00 1.74 12.24
CA THR A 21 -2.27 2.25 12.78
C THR A 21 -3.46 1.40 12.36
N GLU A 22 -3.32 0.68 11.25
CA GLU A 22 -4.32 -0.26 10.73
C GLU A 22 -3.66 -1.62 10.51
N GLU A 23 -4.42 -2.69 10.75
CA GLU A 23 -3.98 -4.05 10.42
C GLU A 23 -4.19 -4.29 8.92
N PHE A 24 -3.23 -4.92 8.25
CA PHE A 24 -3.35 -5.37 6.87
C PHE A 24 -3.11 -6.88 6.80
N HIS A 25 -3.72 -7.53 5.81
CA HIS A 25 -3.55 -8.97 5.61
C HIS A 25 -3.11 -9.29 4.18
N ASP A 26 -2.35 -10.37 4.03
CA ASP A 26 -2.05 -10.94 2.73
C ASP A 26 -3.35 -11.25 1.97
N HIS A 27 -3.34 -11.05 0.66
CA HIS A 27 -4.48 -11.18 -0.25
C HIS A 27 -5.62 -10.16 -0.01
N GLU A 28 -5.44 -9.17 0.87
CA GLU A 28 -6.35 -8.03 0.98
C GLU A 28 -6.20 -7.11 -0.24
N VAL A 29 -7.31 -6.61 -0.79
CA VAL A 29 -7.31 -5.62 -1.87
C VAL A 29 -7.37 -4.21 -1.26
N VAL A 30 -6.40 -3.39 -1.64
CA VAL A 30 -6.31 -1.98 -1.24
C VAL A 30 -6.33 -1.07 -2.46
N GLN A 31 -6.83 0.14 -2.28
CA GLN A 31 -6.76 1.19 -3.27
C GLN A 31 -5.48 2.00 -3.03
N LEU A 32 -4.62 2.10 -4.03
CA LEU A 32 -3.49 3.01 -4.02
C LEU A 32 -3.86 4.27 -4.81
N GLN A 33 -3.72 5.43 -4.17
CA GLN A 33 -3.99 6.72 -4.77
C GLN A 33 -2.71 7.54 -4.80
N SER A 34 -2.38 8.14 -5.93
CA SER A 34 -1.28 9.11 -5.99
C SER A 34 -1.62 10.36 -5.21
N SER A 35 -0.64 10.94 -4.53
CA SER A 35 -0.78 12.18 -3.76
C SER A 35 -1.22 13.38 -4.60
N ASP A 36 -1.01 13.35 -5.92
CA ASP A 36 -1.51 14.37 -6.86
C ASP A 36 -2.98 14.17 -7.26
N GLY A 37 -3.59 13.04 -6.88
CA GLY A 37 -4.97 12.67 -7.20
C GLY A 37 -5.20 12.26 -8.66
N LEU A 38 -4.17 12.21 -9.50
CA LEU A 38 -4.29 11.93 -10.94
C LEU A 38 -4.36 10.43 -11.24
N HIS A 39 -3.76 9.61 -10.38
CA HIS A 39 -3.67 8.16 -10.58
C HIS A 39 -4.25 7.39 -9.40
N THR A 40 -4.95 6.31 -9.70
CA THR A 40 -5.54 5.40 -8.71
C THR A 40 -5.57 4.00 -9.29
N VAL A 41 -5.24 3.00 -8.48
CA VAL A 41 -5.26 1.58 -8.88
C VAL A 41 -5.61 0.72 -7.68
N GLU A 42 -6.27 -0.41 -7.92
CA GLU A 42 -6.49 -1.43 -6.91
C GLU A 42 -5.35 -2.46 -6.98
N LYS A 43 -4.74 -2.78 -5.85
CA LYS A 43 -3.71 -3.82 -5.76
C LYS A 43 -4.03 -4.80 -4.65
N THR A 44 -3.75 -6.06 -4.91
CA THR A 44 -3.80 -7.13 -3.92
C THR A 44 -2.47 -7.18 -3.19
N ILE A 45 -2.51 -7.15 -1.87
CA ILE A 45 -1.31 -7.33 -1.04
C ILE A 45 -0.82 -8.76 -1.23
N PHE A 46 0.40 -8.91 -1.73
CA PHE A 46 1.09 -10.20 -1.82
C PHE A 46 1.60 -10.63 -0.45
N ARG A 47 2.21 -9.70 0.30
CA ARG A 47 2.78 -9.96 1.61
C ARG A 47 2.83 -8.70 2.47
N VAL A 48 2.52 -8.85 3.75
CA VAL A 48 2.78 -7.85 4.80
C VAL A 48 4.03 -8.25 5.58
N VAL A 49 4.99 -7.34 5.73
CA VAL A 49 6.17 -7.54 6.58
C VAL A 49 6.35 -6.38 7.56
N ASP A 50 7.01 -6.66 8.69
CA ASP A 50 7.44 -5.63 9.63
C ASP A 50 8.54 -4.78 8.96
N GLY A 51 8.19 -3.52 8.69
CA GLY A 51 9.07 -2.55 8.05
C GLY A 51 10.00 -1.83 9.05
N GLY A 52 9.84 -2.09 10.35
CA GLY A 52 10.49 -1.33 11.42
C GLY A 52 9.83 0.03 11.65
N GLU A 53 10.29 0.75 12.67
CA GLU A 53 9.85 2.12 13.01
C GLU A 53 8.31 2.30 13.11
N ASP A 54 7.60 1.30 13.65
CA ASP A 54 6.14 1.27 13.72
C ASP A 54 5.46 1.37 12.34
N GLN A 55 6.08 0.77 11.32
CA GLN A 55 5.56 0.67 9.96
C GLN A 55 5.39 -0.79 9.50
N TRP A 56 4.38 -1.01 8.67
CA TRP A 56 4.25 -2.19 7.82
C TRP A 56 4.80 -1.88 6.43
N GLU A 57 5.49 -2.83 5.82
CA GLU A 57 5.75 -2.82 4.39
C GLU A 57 4.73 -3.74 3.71
N LEU A 58 3.90 -3.18 2.84
CA LEU A 58 2.96 -3.93 2.00
C LEU A 58 3.60 -4.16 0.64
N GLN A 59 3.79 -5.41 0.27
CA GLN A 59 4.34 -5.81 -1.01
C GLN A 59 3.20 -6.22 -1.96
N PHE A 60 3.32 -5.85 -3.22
CA PHE A 60 2.35 -6.12 -4.28
C PHE A 60 3.02 -6.85 -5.45
N GLU A 61 2.22 -7.62 -6.20
CA GLU A 61 2.63 -8.14 -7.51
C GLU A 61 2.69 -7.03 -8.59
#